data_AF-R4VFS3-F1
#
_entry.id   AF-R4VFS3-F1
#
_cell.length_a   1.000
_cell.length_b   1.000
_cell.length_c   1.000
_cell.angle_alpha   90.00
_cell.angle_beta   90.00
_cell.angle_gamma   90.00
#
_symmetry.space_group_name_H-M   'P 1'
#
loop_
_entity.id
_entity.type
_entity.pdbx_description
1 polymer ?
#
loop_
_entity_poly.entity_id
_entity_poly.type
_entity_poly.pdbx_seq_one_letter_code
_entity_poly.pdbx_strand_id
1 'polypeptide(L)'
;MLKLPRQSLKRLATLALASAVLVGCKADEVTLQIDLTQLRSAAAGNDTVVEFEATFTHPRPLNTEQSAQVDDVWSTVGRYLTISDFTRENVDGGLRVTVTAELPVVTSRSAEHAYFLSFTESTSLGGFHRVALETGEAFAALQSALASVNFALDLAEFHPTTLAVTGRSSRLIAPAAIVDDTAHLLYDAELQDTVNIQQSGGAFEDTGAGFFVRMDG
;
A
#
# COMPACT_ATOMS: atom_id res chain seq x y z
N MET A 1 0.11 -38.19 -41.45
CA MET A 1 -1.14 -37.62 -40.88
C MET A 1 -1.50 -38.40 -39.62
N LEU A 2 -1.07 -37.91 -38.45
CA LEU A 2 -1.38 -38.53 -37.15
C LEU A 2 -2.79 -38.09 -36.72
N LYS A 3 -3.74 -39.02 -36.66
CA LYS A 3 -5.08 -38.76 -36.08
C LYS A 3 -5.00 -38.95 -34.57
N LEU A 4 -4.89 -37.85 -33.83
CA LEU A 4 -5.07 -37.85 -32.38
C LEU A 4 -6.54 -38.10 -32.03
N PRO A 5 -6.84 -38.96 -31.02
CA PRO A 5 -8.21 -39.29 -30.64
C PRO A 5 -8.93 -38.09 -30.02
N ARG A 6 -10.12 -37.79 -30.56
CA ARG A 6 -10.97 -36.63 -30.23
C ARG A 6 -11.42 -36.52 -28.76
N GLN A 7 -11.18 -37.55 -27.95
CA GLN A 7 -11.57 -37.61 -26.52
C GLN A 7 -10.49 -37.08 -25.57
N SER A 8 -9.20 -37.10 -25.94
CA SER A 8 -8.13 -36.56 -25.10
C SER A 8 -8.02 -35.03 -25.20
N LEU A 9 -8.43 -34.42 -26.31
CA LEU A 9 -8.50 -32.96 -26.43
C LEU A 9 -9.55 -32.33 -25.52
N LYS A 10 -10.65 -33.03 -25.21
CA LYS A 10 -11.71 -32.48 -24.33
C LYS A 10 -11.30 -32.44 -22.87
N ARG A 11 -10.40 -33.32 -22.42
CA ARG A 11 -9.86 -33.35 -21.05
C ARG A 11 -8.68 -32.39 -20.85
N LEU A 12 -7.91 -32.13 -21.91
CA LEU A 12 -6.86 -31.11 -21.90
C LEU A 12 -7.40 -29.68 -22.01
N ALA A 13 -8.56 -29.49 -22.64
CA ALA A 13 -9.22 -28.18 -22.72
C ALA A 13 -9.89 -27.73 -21.39
N THR A 14 -10.09 -28.64 -20.43
CA THR A 14 -10.73 -28.30 -19.14
C THR A 14 -9.74 -27.81 -18.08
N LEU A 15 -8.42 -27.95 -18.28
CA LEU A 15 -7.41 -27.44 -17.35
C LEU A 15 -6.91 -26.02 -17.67
N ALA A 16 -7.30 -25.43 -18.80
CA ALA A 16 -6.84 -24.10 -19.22
C ALA A 16 -7.81 -22.96 -18.86
N LEU A 17 -8.88 -23.23 -18.10
CA LEU A 17 -9.93 -22.26 -17.77
C LEU A 17 -10.05 -21.95 -16.27
N ALA A 18 -8.98 -22.16 -15.49
CA ALA A 18 -8.88 -21.73 -14.10
C ALA A 18 -7.87 -20.58 -13.89
N SER A 19 -7.25 -20.08 -14.97
CA SER A 19 -6.21 -19.04 -14.93
C SER A 19 -6.74 -17.64 -15.24
N ALA A 20 -8.06 -17.48 -15.38
CA ALA A 20 -8.67 -16.21 -15.74
C ALA A 20 -9.29 -15.54 -14.51
N VAL A 21 -8.79 -14.34 -14.23
CA VAL A 21 -9.40 -13.26 -13.42
C VAL A 21 -9.14 -13.31 -11.91
N LEU A 22 -7.89 -13.09 -11.52
CA LEU A 22 -7.55 -12.23 -10.38
C LEU A 22 -6.53 -11.22 -10.92
N VAL A 23 -7.02 -10.21 -11.64
CA VAL A 23 -6.19 -9.12 -12.14
C VAL A 23 -6.08 -8.09 -11.01
N GLY A 24 -4.85 -7.86 -10.53
CA GLY A 24 -4.49 -6.79 -9.60
C GLY A 24 -5.00 -6.99 -8.17
N CYS A 25 -4.22 -7.65 -7.30
CA CYS A 25 -4.52 -7.64 -5.87
C CYS A 25 -4.00 -6.34 -5.26
N LYS A 26 -4.69 -5.23 -5.55
CA LYS A 26 -4.63 -4.06 -4.67
C LYS A 26 -5.20 -4.47 -3.31
N ALA A 27 -4.57 -4.03 -2.22
CA ALA A 27 -5.24 -3.95 -0.94
C ALA A 27 -6.58 -3.20 -1.11
N ASP A 28 -7.58 -3.58 -0.31
CA ASP A 28 -8.84 -2.82 -0.27
C ASP A 28 -8.55 -1.39 0.19
N GLU A 29 -7.65 -1.28 1.16
CA GLU A 29 -7.18 -0.02 1.72
C GLU A 29 -5.80 -0.22 2.35
N VAL A 30 -4.98 0.82 2.21
CA VAL A 30 -3.76 1.05 3.00
C VAL A 30 -4.00 2.21 3.94
N THR A 31 -3.63 2.08 5.20
CA THR A 31 -3.63 3.17 6.17
C THR A 31 -2.21 3.48 6.62
N LEU A 32 -1.83 4.75 6.57
CA LEU A 32 -0.55 5.24 7.11
C LEU A 32 -0.82 6.16 8.29
N GLN A 33 -0.18 5.87 9.43
CA GLN A 33 -0.20 6.75 10.59
C GLN A 33 1.04 7.63 10.59
N ILE A 34 0.85 8.93 10.39
CA ILE A 34 1.93 9.89 10.16
C ILE A 34 1.91 10.94 11.27
N ASP A 35 2.89 10.90 12.16
CA ASP A 35 3.10 11.97 13.14
C ASP A 35 4.09 13.01 12.57
N LEU A 36 3.69 14.28 12.51
CA LEU A 36 4.58 15.34 12.04
C LEU A 36 5.84 15.51 12.91
N THR A 37 5.83 15.09 14.17
CA THR A 37 7.03 15.07 15.02
C THR A 37 8.04 14.02 14.56
N GLN A 38 7.57 12.87 14.10
CA GLN A 38 8.40 11.84 13.45
C GLN A 38 9.03 12.37 12.16
N LEU A 39 8.26 13.08 11.33
CA LEU A 39 8.81 13.70 10.11
C LEU A 39 9.88 14.75 10.43
N ARG A 40 9.66 15.61 11.43
CA ARG A 40 10.69 16.56 11.90
C ARG A 40 11.95 15.83 12.38
N SER A 41 11.80 14.72 13.09
CA SER A 41 12.91 13.90 13.55
C SER A 41 13.70 13.31 12.38
N ALA A 42 13.02 12.80 11.36
CA ALA A 42 13.64 12.30 10.13
C ALA A 42 14.40 13.40 9.38
N ALA A 43 13.83 14.62 9.29
CA ALA A 43 14.53 15.78 8.72
C ALA A 43 15.78 16.19 9.51
N ALA A 44 15.82 15.92 10.82
CA ALA A 44 16.99 16.13 11.65
C ALA A 44 18.07 15.03 11.51
N GLY A 45 17.81 14.01 10.68
CA GLY A 45 18.73 12.91 10.39
C GLY A 45 18.57 11.69 11.30
N ASN A 46 17.47 11.59 12.05
CA ASN A 46 17.19 10.41 12.87
C ASN A 46 16.42 9.35 12.07
N ASP A 47 16.79 8.08 12.24
CA ASP A 47 16.03 6.97 11.69
C ASP A 47 14.64 6.94 12.33
N THR A 48 13.62 7.02 11.48
CA THR A 48 12.22 7.10 11.92
C THR A 48 11.38 6.20 11.02
N VAL A 49 10.36 5.59 11.62
CA VAL A 49 9.38 4.75 10.92
C VAL A 49 7.97 5.26 11.16
N VAL A 50 7.07 4.95 10.23
CA VAL A 50 5.63 5.14 10.34
C VAL A 50 4.92 3.81 10.29
N GLU A 51 3.79 3.70 10.99
CA GLU A 51 2.95 2.51 10.91
C GLU A 51 2.18 2.52 9.58
N PHE A 52 2.22 1.37 8.92
CA PHE A 52 1.52 1.05 7.69
C PHE A 52 0.63 -0.15 7.97
N GLU A 53 -0.64 -0.05 7.60
CA GLU A 53 -1.59 -1.14 7.68
C GLU A 53 -2.15 -1.40 6.27
N ALA A 54 -2.13 -2.66 5.82
CA ALA A 54 -2.79 -3.07 4.60
C ALA A 54 -3.90 -4.07 4.91
N THR A 55 -5.11 -3.78 4.46
CA THR A 55 -6.28 -4.64 4.64
C THR A 55 -6.70 -5.27 3.31
N PHE A 56 -6.95 -6.59 3.37
CA PHE A 56 -7.42 -7.40 2.25
C PHE A 56 -8.64 -8.21 2.66
N THR A 57 -9.71 -8.14 1.88
CA THR A 57 -10.96 -8.86 2.12
C THR A 57 -11.22 -9.82 0.99
N HIS A 58 -11.60 -11.04 1.34
CA HIS A 58 -12.01 -12.06 0.39
C HIS A 58 -13.41 -12.58 0.76
N PRO A 59 -14.35 -12.70 -0.20
CA PRO A 59 -15.76 -13.03 0.08
C PRO A 59 -15.99 -14.49 0.53
N ARG A 60 -14.93 -15.30 0.57
CA ARG A 60 -14.97 -16.70 1.02
C ARG A 60 -13.84 -16.95 2.01
N PRO A 61 -14.04 -17.83 3.00
CA PRO A 61 -12.98 -18.23 3.90
C PRO A 61 -11.89 -18.99 3.13
N LEU A 62 -10.68 -19.02 3.67
CA LEU A 62 -9.60 -19.84 3.12
C LEU A 62 -9.80 -21.30 3.50
N ASN A 63 -9.56 -22.19 2.56
CA ASN A 63 -9.35 -23.60 2.86
C ASN A 63 -7.90 -23.83 3.37
N THR A 64 -7.58 -25.05 3.83
CA THR A 64 -6.25 -25.37 4.40
C THR A 64 -5.09 -25.09 3.45
N GLU A 65 -5.26 -25.31 2.14
CA GLU A 65 -4.24 -25.07 1.13
C GLU A 65 -4.00 -23.56 0.94
N GLN A 66 -5.07 -22.78 0.89
CA GLN A 66 -5.01 -21.33 0.78
C GLN A 66 -4.43 -20.68 2.03
N SER A 67 -4.71 -21.22 3.23
CA SER A 67 -4.10 -20.74 4.47
C SER A 67 -2.58 -20.91 4.48
N ALA A 68 -2.07 -22.04 3.99
CA ALA A 68 -0.63 -22.29 3.88
C ALA A 68 0.04 -21.32 2.89
N GLN A 69 -0.61 -21.06 1.75
CA GLN A 69 -0.12 -20.08 0.77
C GLN A 69 -0.03 -18.67 1.34
N VAL A 70 -0.99 -18.30 2.18
CA VAL A 70 -1.01 -17.00 2.86
C VAL A 70 0.18 -16.87 3.81
N ASP A 71 0.54 -17.92 4.55
CA ASP A 71 1.76 -17.92 5.38
C ASP A 71 3.05 -17.72 4.53
N ASP A 72 3.14 -18.37 3.36
CA ASP A 72 4.29 -18.23 2.45
C ASP A 72 4.40 -16.82 1.85
N VAL A 73 3.27 -16.20 1.53
CA VAL A 73 3.19 -14.79 1.08
C VAL A 73 3.74 -13.87 2.16
N TRP A 74 3.35 -14.04 3.42
CA TRP A 74 3.81 -13.16 4.50
C TRP A 74 5.27 -13.38 4.87
N SER A 75 5.73 -14.62 4.87
CA SER A 75 7.16 -14.90 4.98
C SER A 75 7.96 -14.20 3.88
N THR A 76 7.38 -14.09 2.68
CA THR A 76 8.00 -13.36 1.57
C THR A 76 7.99 -11.85 1.79
N VAL A 77 6.86 -11.27 2.19
CA VAL A 77 6.77 -9.83 2.50
C VAL A 77 7.71 -9.44 3.64
N GLY A 78 7.80 -10.26 4.69
CA GLY A 78 8.65 -10.02 5.86
C GLY A 78 10.16 -10.00 5.57
N ARG A 79 10.60 -10.38 4.36
CA ARG A 79 11.98 -10.20 3.91
C ARG A 79 12.28 -8.78 3.42
N TYR A 80 11.24 -7.99 3.14
CA TYR A 80 11.34 -6.65 2.54
C TYR A 80 10.72 -5.56 3.41
N LEU A 81 9.76 -5.93 4.26
CA LEU A 81 9.08 -5.03 5.21
C LEU A 81 9.24 -5.55 6.64
N THR A 82 9.33 -4.63 7.59
CA THR A 82 9.31 -4.96 9.03
C THR A 82 7.87 -5.15 9.46
N ILE A 83 7.38 -6.39 9.40
CA ILE A 83 6.01 -6.72 9.82
C ILE A 83 5.94 -6.73 11.35
N SER A 84 5.05 -5.92 11.92
CA SER A 84 4.81 -5.82 13.36
C SER A 84 3.65 -6.71 13.81
N ASP A 85 2.60 -6.83 12.99
CA ASP A 85 1.45 -7.68 13.29
C ASP A 85 0.82 -8.25 12.02
N PHE A 86 0.11 -9.36 12.21
CA PHE A 86 -0.59 -10.05 11.16
C PHE A 86 -1.86 -10.70 11.73
N THR A 87 -3.03 -10.26 11.27
CA THR A 87 -4.31 -10.75 11.76
C THR A 87 -5.17 -11.36 10.66
N ARG A 88 -5.99 -12.35 11.05
CA ARG A 88 -6.97 -13.03 10.20
C ARG A 88 -8.30 -13.08 10.93
N GLU A 89 -9.33 -12.54 10.31
CA GLU A 89 -10.67 -12.47 10.89
C GLU A 89 -11.71 -13.02 9.92
N ASN A 90 -12.71 -13.74 10.43
CA ASN A 90 -13.87 -14.09 9.64
C ASN A 90 -14.89 -12.95 9.71
N VAL A 91 -15.11 -12.27 8.60
CA VAL A 91 -16.03 -11.13 8.50
C VAL A 91 -17.08 -11.44 7.46
N ASP A 92 -18.36 -11.39 7.85
CA ASP A 92 -19.52 -11.66 6.98
C ASP A 92 -19.46 -12.98 6.20
N GLY A 93 -18.86 -14.02 6.81
CA GLY A 93 -18.66 -15.33 6.17
C GLY A 93 -17.54 -15.34 5.12
N GLY A 94 -16.79 -14.25 4.97
CA GLY A 94 -15.55 -14.15 4.24
C GLY A 94 -14.32 -14.12 5.17
N LEU A 95 -13.18 -13.73 4.61
CA LEU A 95 -11.93 -13.51 5.33
C LEU A 95 -11.53 -12.04 5.20
N ARG A 96 -11.11 -11.44 6.31
CA ARG A 96 -10.29 -10.23 6.34
C ARG A 96 -8.89 -10.59 6.81
N VAL A 97 -7.90 -10.05 6.11
CA VAL A 97 -6.49 -10.12 6.48
C VAL A 97 -5.99 -8.71 6.65
N THR A 98 -5.33 -8.46 7.77
CA THR A 98 -4.67 -7.17 8.04
C THR A 98 -3.20 -7.42 8.31
N VAL A 99 -2.35 -6.67 7.62
CA VAL A 99 -0.90 -6.69 7.78
C VAL A 99 -0.48 -5.33 8.31
N THR A 100 0.14 -5.32 9.48
CA THR A 100 0.73 -4.11 10.05
C THR A 100 2.25 -4.20 9.91
N ALA A 101 2.86 -3.14 9.38
CA ALA A 101 4.29 -3.04 9.16
C ALA A 101 4.79 -1.64 9.49
N GLU A 102 6.10 -1.54 9.70
CA GLU A 102 6.80 -0.27 9.87
C GLU A 102 7.50 0.11 8.56
N LEU A 103 7.23 1.32 8.07
CA LEU A 103 7.90 1.87 6.90
C LEU A 103 8.88 2.96 7.29
N PRO A 104 10.10 2.96 6.75
CA PRO A 104 11.06 4.03 7.00
C PRO A 104 10.61 5.34 6.38
N VAL A 105 10.88 6.45 7.07
CA VAL A 105 10.73 7.80 6.53
C VAL A 105 12.03 8.20 5.85
N VAL A 106 11.98 8.46 4.54
CA VAL A 106 13.16 8.79 3.74
C VAL A 106 13.08 10.25 3.29
N THR A 107 14.12 11.01 3.60
CA THR A 107 14.24 12.43 3.26
C THR A 107 15.11 12.69 2.03
N SER A 108 15.56 11.63 1.38
CA SER A 108 16.35 11.66 0.15
C SER A 108 15.55 11.17 -1.06
N ARG A 109 16.08 11.35 -2.27
CA ARG A 109 15.40 10.98 -3.51
C ARG A 109 15.54 9.50 -3.90
N SER A 110 16.29 8.72 -3.14
CA SER A 110 16.52 7.29 -3.39
C SER A 110 16.39 6.50 -2.09
N ALA A 111 15.71 5.37 -2.15
CA ALA A 111 15.53 4.48 -1.01
C ALA A 111 15.79 3.04 -1.42
N GLU A 112 16.58 2.32 -0.63
CA GLU A 112 16.84 0.89 -0.83
C GLU A 112 15.63 0.01 -0.46
N HIS A 113 14.64 0.58 0.23
CA HIS A 113 13.45 -0.12 0.73
C HIS A 113 12.45 -0.45 -0.37
N ALA A 114 11.60 -1.46 -0.15
CA ALA A 114 10.54 -1.79 -1.10
C ALA A 114 9.40 -0.75 -1.08
N TYR A 115 8.96 -0.38 0.12
CA TYR A 115 8.06 0.75 0.37
C TYR A 115 8.69 1.68 1.40
N PHE A 116 8.43 2.97 1.29
CA PHE A 116 8.87 3.97 2.25
C PHE A 116 7.95 5.19 2.23
N LEU A 117 7.98 5.97 3.31
CA LEU A 117 7.34 7.29 3.33
C LEU A 117 8.35 8.34 2.88
N SER A 118 8.15 8.87 1.67
CA SER A 118 8.94 9.98 1.13
C SER A 118 8.56 11.26 1.86
N PHE A 119 9.56 11.96 2.41
CA PHE A 119 9.39 13.26 3.06
C PHE A 119 10.44 14.24 2.57
N THR A 120 10.11 14.99 1.51
CA THR A 120 11.07 15.84 0.78
C THR A 120 10.53 17.24 0.57
N GLU A 121 11.40 18.24 0.41
CA GLU A 121 10.95 19.59 0.06
C GLU A 121 10.20 19.57 -1.28
N SER A 122 9.05 20.24 -1.32
CA SER A 122 8.23 20.29 -2.52
C SER A 122 8.88 21.15 -3.60
N THR A 123 9.03 20.58 -4.80
CA THR A 123 9.54 21.32 -5.96
C THR A 123 8.49 22.22 -6.61
N SER A 124 7.21 22.04 -6.28
CA SER A 124 6.09 22.78 -6.88
C SER A 124 5.47 23.82 -5.93
N LEU A 125 5.62 23.63 -4.61
CA LEU A 125 5.05 24.50 -3.58
C LEU A 125 6.15 24.95 -2.61
N GLY A 126 6.66 26.16 -2.81
CA GLY A 126 7.75 26.70 -1.98
C GLY A 126 7.38 26.76 -0.49
N GLY A 127 8.28 26.31 0.37
CA GLY A 127 8.09 26.27 1.83
C GLY A 127 7.22 25.11 2.32
N PHE A 128 6.78 24.21 1.44
CA PHE A 128 6.12 22.96 1.79
C PHE A 128 7.07 21.78 1.63
N HIS A 129 6.80 20.73 2.39
CA HIS A 129 7.31 19.40 2.14
C HIS A 129 6.21 18.56 1.51
N ARG A 130 6.58 17.68 0.58
CA ARG A 130 5.74 16.62 0.06
C ARG A 130 5.93 15.38 0.93
N VAL A 131 4.82 14.79 1.34
CA VAL A 131 4.73 13.52 2.05
C VAL A 131 3.98 12.54 1.18
N ALA A 132 4.57 11.41 0.82
CA ALA A 132 3.94 10.43 -0.06
C ALA A 132 4.43 9.01 0.24
N LEU A 133 3.54 8.03 0.07
CA LEU A 133 3.94 6.62 0.02
C LEU A 133 4.59 6.36 -1.34
N GLU A 134 5.81 5.83 -1.34
CA GLU A 134 6.56 5.54 -2.55
C GLU A 134 7.16 4.13 -2.51
N THR A 135 7.52 3.65 -3.69
CA THR A 135 8.30 2.42 -3.85
C THR A 135 9.75 2.73 -4.17
N GLY A 136 10.66 1.89 -3.65
CA GLY A 136 12.10 2.07 -3.82
C GLY A 136 12.76 0.94 -4.61
N GLU A 137 14.09 0.86 -4.51
CA GLU A 137 14.90 -0.04 -5.34
C GLU A 137 14.57 -1.53 -5.14
N ALA A 138 14.19 -1.91 -3.92
CA ALA A 138 13.82 -3.30 -3.61
C ALA A 138 12.40 -3.69 -4.02
N PHE A 139 11.57 -2.76 -4.52
CA PHE A 139 10.17 -3.05 -4.86
C PHE A 139 10.05 -4.10 -5.96
N ALA A 140 10.84 -3.98 -7.03
CA ALA A 140 10.84 -4.96 -8.12
C ALA A 140 11.24 -6.36 -7.64
N ALA A 141 12.16 -6.45 -6.67
CA ALA A 141 12.56 -7.71 -6.06
C ALA A 141 11.45 -8.30 -5.18
N LEU A 142 10.74 -7.47 -4.41
CA LEU A 142 9.54 -7.87 -3.67
C LEU A 142 8.46 -8.40 -4.61
N GLN A 143 8.14 -7.66 -5.67
CA GLN A 143 7.14 -8.06 -6.67
C GLN A 143 7.51 -9.40 -7.32
N SER A 144 8.78 -9.57 -7.70
CA SER A 144 9.27 -10.83 -8.27
C SER A 144 9.20 -11.99 -7.27
N ALA A 145 9.55 -11.75 -6.00
CA ALA A 145 9.47 -12.75 -4.95
C ALA A 145 8.03 -13.20 -4.72
N LEU A 146 7.07 -12.27 -4.67
CA LEU A 146 5.65 -12.59 -4.51
C LEU A 146 5.08 -13.36 -5.70
N ALA A 147 5.43 -12.98 -6.93
CA ALA A 147 5.02 -13.70 -8.13
C ALA A 147 5.52 -15.16 -8.13
N SER A 148 6.66 -15.44 -7.50
CA SER A 148 7.25 -16.79 -7.41
C SER A 148 6.54 -17.73 -6.43
N VAL A 149 5.80 -17.20 -5.44
CA VAL A 149 5.05 -17.97 -4.43
C VAL A 149 3.72 -18.53 -5.01
N ASN A 150 3.55 -18.46 -6.33
CA ASN A 150 2.42 -18.99 -7.09
C ASN A 150 1.09 -18.36 -6.69
N PHE A 151 1.07 -17.04 -6.79
CA PHE A 151 -0.13 -16.24 -6.69
C PHE A 151 -0.15 -15.28 -7.87
N ALA A 152 -1.31 -15.08 -8.48
CA ALA A 152 -1.58 -13.95 -9.36
C ALA A 152 -1.62 -12.62 -8.56
N LEU A 153 -0.74 -12.47 -7.55
CA LEU A 153 -0.49 -11.23 -6.83
C LEU A 153 0.37 -10.37 -7.74
N ASP A 154 -0.30 -9.62 -8.62
CA ASP A 154 0.31 -8.41 -9.14
C ASP A 154 0.26 -7.38 -8.02
N LEU A 155 1.37 -7.27 -7.28
CA LEU A 155 1.53 -6.28 -6.23
C LEU A 155 1.47 -4.91 -6.88
N ALA A 156 0.40 -4.18 -6.60
CA ALA A 156 0.25 -2.83 -7.11
C ALA A 156 1.26 -1.90 -6.44
N GLU A 157 1.86 -1.01 -7.22
CA GLU A 157 2.69 0.07 -6.67
C GLU A 157 1.83 1.02 -5.80
N PHE A 158 0.63 1.31 -6.28
CA PHE A 158 -0.28 2.27 -5.65
C PHE A 158 -1.60 1.62 -5.22
N HIS A 159 -2.00 1.96 -4.00
CA HIS A 159 -3.17 1.44 -3.33
C HIS A 159 -4.16 2.57 -2.99
N PRO A 160 -5.47 2.28 -2.87
CA PRO A 160 -6.37 3.14 -2.13
C PRO A 160 -5.79 3.40 -0.75
N THR A 161 -5.58 4.67 -0.39
CA THR A 161 -4.78 5.03 0.79
C THR A 161 -5.51 6.04 1.66
N THR A 162 -5.50 5.78 2.96
CA THR A 162 -5.88 6.71 4.02
C THR A 162 -4.62 7.16 4.77
N LEU A 163 -4.38 8.47 4.80
CA LEU A 163 -3.28 9.10 5.51
C LEU A 163 -3.85 9.74 6.78
N ALA A 164 -3.61 9.11 7.93
CA ALA A 164 -3.97 9.64 9.25
C ALA A 164 -2.80 10.52 9.73
N VAL A 165 -2.94 11.83 9.57
CA VAL A 165 -1.87 12.79 9.86
C VAL A 165 -2.13 13.47 11.19
N THR A 166 -1.21 13.30 12.13
CA THR A 166 -1.28 13.86 13.49
C THR A 166 -0.19 14.90 13.70
N GLY A 167 -0.53 16.01 14.35
CA GLY A 167 0.42 17.03 14.79
C GLY A 167 -0.09 18.44 14.59
N ARG A 168 0.84 19.38 14.44
CA ARG A 168 0.54 20.79 14.16
C ARG A 168 1.33 21.30 12.99
N SER A 169 0.65 22.04 12.11
CA SER A 169 1.24 22.73 10.96
C SER A 169 0.39 23.93 10.60
N SER A 170 1.03 25.04 10.23
CA SER A 170 0.28 26.22 9.77
C SER A 170 -0.54 25.97 8.50
N ARG A 171 -0.18 24.94 7.73
CA ARG A 171 -0.86 24.60 6.48
C ARG A 171 -0.57 23.17 6.01
N LEU A 172 -1.64 22.43 5.75
CA LEU A 172 -1.67 21.15 5.08
C LEU A 172 -2.51 21.27 3.81
N ILE A 173 -2.01 20.73 2.70
CA ILE A 173 -2.68 20.72 1.41
C ILE A 173 -2.78 19.28 0.90
N ALA A 174 -3.99 18.82 0.58
CA ALA A 174 -4.22 17.52 -0.03
C ALA A 174 -5.05 17.67 -1.32
N PRO A 175 -4.50 17.28 -2.49
CA PRO A 175 -5.25 17.32 -3.74
C PRO A 175 -6.25 16.18 -3.83
N ALA A 176 -7.40 16.42 -4.46
CA ALA A 176 -8.41 15.42 -4.84
C ALA A 176 -8.69 14.36 -3.76
N ALA A 177 -8.91 14.81 -2.52
CA ALA A 177 -9.01 13.95 -1.36
C ALA A 177 -10.40 14.01 -0.71
N ILE A 178 -10.80 12.93 -0.07
CA ILE A 178 -11.87 12.96 0.93
C ILE A 178 -11.20 13.21 2.28
N VAL A 179 -11.59 14.28 2.96
CA VAL A 179 -11.06 14.65 4.28
C VAL A 179 -12.22 14.64 5.27
N ASP A 180 -12.11 13.80 6.30
CA ASP A 180 -13.15 13.60 7.31
C ASP A 180 -14.57 13.47 6.66
N ASP A 181 -14.69 12.51 5.74
CA ASP A 181 -15.89 12.18 4.94
C ASP A 181 -16.39 13.27 3.97
N THR A 182 -15.63 14.36 3.78
CA THR A 182 -15.97 15.43 2.85
C THR A 182 -15.04 15.44 1.64
N ALA A 183 -15.61 15.42 0.42
CA ALA A 183 -14.81 15.44 -0.81
C ALA A 183 -14.29 16.86 -1.13
N HIS A 184 -13.00 16.98 -1.43
CA HIS A 184 -12.34 18.22 -1.80
C HIS A 184 -11.56 18.08 -3.12
N LEU A 185 -11.72 19.05 -4.02
CA LEU A 185 -10.81 19.19 -5.16
C LEU A 185 -9.38 19.50 -4.69
N LEU A 186 -9.28 20.39 -3.70
CA LEU A 186 -8.06 20.75 -3.00
C LEU A 186 -8.47 21.04 -1.55
N TYR A 187 -8.02 20.21 -0.62
CA TYR A 187 -8.07 20.52 0.79
C TYR A 187 -6.88 21.41 1.13
N ASP A 188 -7.11 22.49 1.88
CA ASP A 188 -6.12 23.49 2.26
C ASP A 188 -6.53 24.13 3.59
N ALA A 189 -5.93 23.68 4.68
CA ALA A 189 -6.28 24.11 6.03
C ALA A 189 -5.09 24.02 6.99
N GLU A 190 -5.22 24.64 8.16
CA GLU A 190 -4.31 24.41 9.29
C GLU A 190 -4.52 23.00 9.86
N LEU A 191 -3.43 22.34 10.29
CA LEU A 191 -3.52 21.11 11.07
C LEU A 191 -3.32 21.45 12.55
N GLN A 192 -4.31 21.15 13.39
CA GLN A 192 -4.25 21.43 14.84
C GLN A 192 -4.10 20.17 15.71
N ASP A 193 -4.56 19.03 15.22
CA ASP A 193 -4.49 17.73 15.88
C ASP A 193 -4.37 16.61 14.84
N THR A 194 -5.45 15.88 14.54
CA THR A 194 -5.47 14.78 13.58
C THR A 194 -6.38 15.09 12.41
N VAL A 195 -6.00 14.68 11.20
CA VAL A 195 -6.84 14.71 10.00
C VAL A 195 -6.70 13.39 9.24
N ASN A 196 -7.81 12.87 8.71
CA ASN A 196 -7.79 11.68 7.85
C ASN A 196 -7.98 12.09 6.39
N ILE A 197 -7.01 11.76 5.55
CA ILE A 197 -7.00 12.11 4.13
C ILE A 197 -7.08 10.83 3.31
N GLN A 198 -8.18 10.63 2.61
CA GLN A 198 -8.38 9.46 1.75
C GLN A 198 -8.17 9.83 0.29
N GLN A 199 -7.33 9.07 -0.40
CA GLN A 199 -7.02 9.23 -1.81
C GLN A 199 -7.03 7.86 -2.50
N SER A 200 -7.87 7.72 -3.53
CA SER A 200 -8.03 6.47 -4.26
C SER A 200 -8.53 6.73 -5.69
N GLY A 201 -8.22 5.78 -6.58
CA GLY A 201 -8.68 5.79 -7.97
C GLY A 201 -8.11 6.93 -8.83
N GLY A 202 -8.47 6.91 -10.13
CA GLY A 202 -8.09 7.96 -11.07
C GLY A 202 -6.58 8.21 -11.10
N ALA A 203 -6.17 9.47 -10.94
CA ALA A 203 -4.76 9.85 -10.96
C ALA A 203 -3.91 9.13 -9.89
N PHE A 204 -4.50 8.77 -8.74
CA PHE A 204 -3.77 8.10 -7.66
C PHE A 204 -3.41 6.65 -8.00
N GLU A 205 -3.99 6.06 -9.05
CA GLU A 205 -3.57 4.76 -9.55
C GLU A 205 -2.22 4.80 -10.29
N ASP A 206 -1.75 5.99 -10.67
CA ASP A 206 -0.50 6.21 -11.40
C ASP A 206 0.52 7.05 -10.60
N THR A 207 0.07 7.84 -9.62
CA THR A 207 0.95 8.75 -8.86
C THR A 207 1.16 8.37 -7.40
N GLY A 208 0.30 7.51 -6.85
CA GLY A 208 0.23 7.25 -5.41
C GLY A 208 -0.37 8.40 -4.62
N ALA A 209 -0.76 8.10 -3.37
CA ALA A 209 -1.32 9.06 -2.43
C ALA A 209 -0.22 9.93 -1.80
N GLY A 210 -0.58 11.17 -1.47
CA GLY A 210 0.30 12.11 -0.81
C GLY A 210 -0.33 13.48 -0.56
N PHE A 211 0.32 14.24 0.32
CA PHE A 211 -0.07 15.59 0.70
C PHE A 211 1.15 16.50 0.82
N PHE A 212 0.89 17.78 1.01
CA PHE A 212 1.91 18.78 1.28
C PHE A 212 1.69 19.40 2.64
N VAL A 213 2.77 19.67 3.37
CA VAL A 213 2.69 20.23 4.72
C VAL A 213 3.80 21.24 4.97
N ARG A 214 3.50 22.30 5.73
CA ARG A 214 4.53 23.23 6.23
C ARG A 214 5.11 22.72 7.53
N MET A 215 6.43 22.79 7.65
CA MET A 215 7.14 22.33 8.85
C MET A 215 7.59 23.52 9.69
N ASP A 216 6.63 24.37 10.05
CA ASP A 216 6.82 25.62 10.79
C ASP A 216 6.18 25.62 12.18
N GLY A 217 5.50 24.53 12.55
CA GLY A 217 4.99 24.25 13.90
C GLY A 217 6.00 23.54 14.78
#